data_AF-A0A9N9KGJ4-F1
#
_entry.id   AF-A0A9N9KGJ4-F1
#
_cell.length_a   1.000
_cell.length_b   1.000
_cell.length_c   1.000
_cell.angle_alpha   90.00
_cell.angle_beta   90.00
_cell.angle_gamma   90.00
#
_symmetry.space_group_name_H-M   'P 1'
#
loop_
_entity.id
_entity.type
_entity.pdbx_description
1 polymer ?
#
loop_
_entity_poly.entity_id
_entity_poly.type
_entity_poly.pdbx_seq_one_letter_code
_entity_poly.pdbx_strand_id
1 'polypeptide(L)' 'MNEIILPGLEFVPPPTISLSTTKNYLKELGYTYERVKKGAYVDGHEREDVVAYRSIFLKRMSEFEHRMPIFSGDNME' A
#
# COMPACT_ATOMS: atom_id res chain seq x y z
N MET A 1 -7.92 -1.18 -13.32
CA MET A 1 -7.31 -2.36 -12.65
C MET A 1 -5.92 -1.95 -12.18
N ASN A 2 -5.32 -2.64 -11.22
CA ASN A 2 -4.02 -2.22 -10.69
C ASN A 2 -2.90 -2.65 -11.65
N GLU A 3 -2.34 -1.69 -12.39
CA GLU A 3 -1.36 -1.93 -13.47
C GLU A 3 0.05 -2.30 -12.98
N ILE A 4 0.31 -2.16 -11.68
CA ILE A 4 1.66 -2.35 -11.08
C ILE A 4 1.77 -3.72 -10.39
N ILE A 5 0.72 -4.14 -9.69
CA ILE A 5 0.78 -5.32 -8.80
C ILE A 5 0.67 -6.62 -9.60
N LEU A 6 -0.20 -6.66 -10.61
CA LEU A 6 -0.51 -7.89 -11.35
C LEU A 6 0.66 -8.35 -12.24
N PRO A 7 1.36 -7.46 -12.99
CA PRO A 7 2.54 -7.85 -13.74
C PRO A 7 3.72 -8.29 -12.87
N GLY A 8 3.84 -7.74 -11.65
CA GLY A 8 4.87 -8.13 -10.68
C GLY A 8 4.70 -9.54 -10.11
N LEU A 9 3.54 -10.16 -10.33
CA LEU A 9 3.24 -11.55 -9.98
C LEU A 9 3.34 -12.51 -11.18
N GLU A 10 3.89 -12.04 -12.31
CA GLU A 10 3.92 -12.76 -13.59
C GLU A 10 2.53 -13.20 -14.08
N PHE A 11 1.47 -12.55 -13.58
CA PHE A 11 0.10 -12.90 -13.87
C PHE A 11 -0.48 -11.93 -14.91
N VAL A 12 -0.82 -12.47 -16.09
CA VAL A 12 -1.54 -11.72 -17.12
C VAL A 12 -3.03 -12.04 -17.00
N PRO A 13 -3.84 -11.19 -16.33
CA PRO A 13 -5.27 -11.43 -16.22
C PRO A 13 -5.95 -11.30 -17.59
N PRO A 14 -6.99 -12.10 -17.86
CA PRO A 14 -7.92 -11.82 -18.95
C PRO A 14 -8.60 -10.44 -18.75
N PRO A 15 -9.10 -9.79 -19.82
CA PRO A 15 -9.68 -8.44 -19.76
C PRO A 15 -10.83 -8.30 -18.75
N THR A 16 -11.50 -9.40 -18.45
CA THR A 16 -12.49 -9.52 -17.38
C THR A 16 -12.25 -10.81 -16.61
N ILE A 17 -12.02 -10.69 -15.31
CA ILE A 17 -11.98 -11.84 -14.39
C ILE A 17 -13.39 -12.09 -13.85
N SER A 18 -13.77 -13.36 -13.70
CA SER A 18 -15.04 -13.71 -13.06
C SER A 18 -14.95 -13.49 -11.55
N LEU A 19 -16.08 -13.18 -10.92
CA LEU A 19 -16.17 -13.04 -9.46
C LEU A 19 -15.66 -14.31 -8.72
N SER A 20 -15.94 -15.49 -9.28
CA SER A 20 -15.48 -16.78 -8.74
C SER A 20 -13.95 -16.89 -8.76
N THR A 21 -13.33 -16.48 -9.86
CA THR A 21 -11.86 -16.45 -10.00
C THR A 21 -11.24 -15.50 -8.99
N THR A 22 -11.80 -14.30 -8.83
CA THR A 22 -11.33 -13.31 -7.84
C THR A 22 -11.41 -13.87 -6.41
N LYS A 23 -12.51 -14.53 -6.05
CA LYS A 23 -12.68 -15.15 -4.73
C LYS A 23 -11.64 -16.24 -4.47
N ASN A 24 -11.32 -17.06 -5.46
CA ASN A 24 -10.29 -18.08 -5.34
C ASN A 24 -8.91 -17.46 -5.12
N TYR A 25 -8.55 -16.42 -5.87
CA TYR A 25 -7.27 -15.73 -5.66
C TYR A 25 -7.15 -15.09 -4.28
N LEU A 26 -8.21 -14.44 -3.79
CA LEU A 26 -8.21 -13.90 -2.43
C LEU A 26 -7.99 -15.00 -1.39
N LYS A 27 -8.60 -16.18 -1.58
CA LYS A 27 -8.40 -17.33 -0.70
C LYS A 27 -6.96 -17.86 -0.74
N GLU A 28 -6.37 -18.02 -1.92
CA GLU A 28 -4.98 -18.49 -2.08
C GLU A 28 -3.97 -17.50 -1.49
N LEU A 29 -4.25 -16.20 -1.58
CA LEU A 29 -3.47 -15.14 -0.94
C LEU A 29 -3.68 -15.06 0.59
N GLY A 30 -4.53 -15.91 1.18
CA GLY A 30 -4.79 -15.95 2.62
C GLY A 30 -5.82 -14.93 3.10
N TYR A 31 -6.50 -14.21 2.20
CA TYR A 31 -7.57 -13.30 2.57
C TYR A 31 -8.88 -14.06 2.85
N THR A 32 -9.50 -13.73 3.97
CA THR A 32 -10.84 -14.21 4.33
C THR A 32 -11.82 -13.04 4.34
N TYR A 33 -13.03 -13.28 3.82
CA TYR A 33 -14.09 -12.29 3.92
C TYR A 33 -14.64 -12.31 5.34
N GLU A 34 -14.25 -11.34 6.15
CA GLU A 34 -14.77 -11.16 7.51
C GLU A 34 -15.51 -9.83 7.62
N ARG A 35 -16.58 -9.81 8.40
CA ARG A 35 -17.25 -8.55 8.75
C ARG A 35 -16.33 -7.76 9.66
N VAL A 36 -16.14 -6.47 9.38
CA VAL A 36 -15.37 -5.56 10.24
C VAL A 36 -15.92 -5.63 11.67
N LYS A 37 -15.12 -6.15 12.60
CA LYS A 37 -15.42 -6.20 14.04
C LYS A 37 -14.91 -4.92 14.71
N LYS A 38 -15.49 -4.56 15.86
CA LYS A 38 -14.94 -3.49 16.71
C LYS A 38 -13.46 -3.81 17.02
N GLY A 39 -12.56 -2.85 16.78
CA GLY A 39 -11.11 -3.02 16.94
C GLY A 39 -10.32 -3.11 15.63
N ALA A 40 -10.99 -3.20 14.48
CA ALA A 40 -10.33 -3.00 13.19
C ALA A 40 -10.13 -1.50 12.92
N TYR A 41 -8.88 -1.08 12.77
CA TYR A 41 -8.54 0.27 12.33
C TYR A 41 -8.48 0.27 10.81
N VAL A 42 -9.44 0.95 10.19
CA VAL A 42 -9.32 1.28 8.77
C VAL A 42 -8.21 2.31 8.65
N ASP A 43 -7.23 2.02 7.81
CA ASP A 43 -6.17 2.99 7.54
C ASP A 43 -6.80 4.27 6.98
N GLY A 44 -6.76 5.33 7.79
CA GLY A 44 -7.36 6.62 7.47
C GLY A 44 -6.54 7.42 6.46
N HIS A 45 -5.58 6.78 5.79
CA HIS A 45 -4.64 7.39 4.84
C HIS A 45 -5.32 8.13 3.69
N GLU A 46 -6.54 7.72 3.30
CA GLU A 46 -7.33 8.38 2.25
C GLU A 46 -8.21 9.53 2.74
N ARG A 47 -8.27 9.79 4.06
CA ARG A 47 -9.06 10.91 4.58
C ARG A 47 -8.47 12.23 4.08
N GLU A 48 -9.33 13.15 3.65
CA GLU A 48 -8.92 14.42 3.04
C GLU A 48 -7.98 15.23 3.93
N ASP A 49 -8.20 15.22 5.26
CA ASP A 49 -7.35 15.90 6.23
C ASP A 49 -5.95 15.28 6.33
N VAL A 50 -5.86 13.95 6.32
CA VAL A 50 -4.59 13.20 6.32
C VAL A 50 -3.81 13.45 5.02
N VAL A 51 -4.50 13.42 3.88
CA VAL A 51 -3.90 13.70 2.57
C VAL A 51 -3.40 15.14 2.50
N ALA A 52 -4.19 16.12 2.94
CA ALA A 52 -3.79 17.52 2.98
C ALA A 52 -2.56 17.73 3.89
N TYR A 53 -2.55 17.10 5.06
CA TYR A 53 -1.41 17.19 5.97
C TYR A 53 -0.15 16.53 5.40
N ARG A 54 -0.28 15.40 4.68
CA ARG A 54 0.85 14.73 4.04
C ARG A 54 1.61 15.65 3.09
N SER A 55 0.91 16.48 2.29
CA SER A 55 1.57 17.46 1.42
C SER A 55 2.40 18.48 2.19
N ILE A 56 1.88 18.96 3.33
CA ILE A 56 2.59 19.91 4.21
C ILE A 56 3.81 19.23 4.85
N PHE A 57 3.63 18.01 5.34
CA PHE A 57 4.70 17.23 5.97
C PHE A 57 5.85 16.97 4.99
N LEU A 58 5.56 16.51 3.78
CA LEU A 58 6.58 16.23 2.75
C LEU A 58 7.38 17.49 2.39
N LYS A 59 6.71 18.64 2.27
CA LYS A 59 7.39 19.92 2.02
C LYS A 59 8.39 20.25 3.14
N ARG A 60 7.97 20.12 4.40
CA ARG A 60 8.84 20.34 5.56
C ARG A 60 10.00 19.35 5.62
N MET A 61 9.75 18.08 5.34
CA MET A 61 10.80 17.05 5.33
C MET A 61 11.85 17.33 4.26
N SER A 62 11.45 17.77 3.07
CA SER A 62 12.39 18.18 2.02
C SER A 62 13.25 19.38 2.44
N GLU A 63 12.67 20.35 3.15
CA GLU A 63 13.43 21.47 3.72
C GLU A 63 14.46 21.01 4.76
N PHE A 64 14.20 19.94 5.50
CA PHE A 64 15.14 19.40 6.49
C PHE A 64 16.07 18.31 5.96
N GLU A 65 15.81 17.79 4.77
CA GLU A 65 16.55 16.66 4.18
C GLU A 65 18.06 16.92 4.12
N HIS A 66 18.44 18.16 3.81
CA HIS A 66 19.84 18.58 3.76
C HIS A 66 20.56 18.55 5.14
N ARG A 67 19.83 18.38 6.24
CA ARG A 67 20.34 18.27 7.62
C ARG A 67 20.26 16.85 8.16
N MET A 68 19.64 15.94 7.42
CA MET A 68 19.48 14.55 7.86
C MET A 68 20.78 13.78 7.65
N PRO A 69 21.20 12.95 8.61
CA PRO A 69 22.36 12.08 8.42
C PRO A 69 22.06 11.06 7.31
N ILE A 70 22.95 10.98 6.32
CA ILE A 70 22.91 9.95 5.29
C ILE A 70 23.80 8.81 5.77
N PHE A 71 23.17 7.69 6.14
CA PHE A 71 23.90 6.47 6.47
C PHE A 71 24.06 5.63 5.19
N SER A 72 25.29 5.35 4.81
CA SER A 72 25.61 4.47 3.69
C SER A 72 26.77 3.55 4.05
N GLY A 73 26.57 2.23 3.91
CA GLY A 73 27.58 1.20 4.11
C GLY A 73 26.98 -0.21 4.15
N ASP A 74 27.78 -1.23 3.77
CA ASP A 74 27.39 -2.66 3.85
C ASP A 74 27.36 -3.21 5.28
N ASN A 75 27.90 -2.48 6.25
CA ASN A 75 27.87 -2.85 7.66
C ASN A 75 27.07 -1.81 8.45
N MET A 76 25.77 -2.07 8.54
CA MET A 76 24.91 -1.53 9.59
C MET A 76 24.96 -2.52 10.78
N GLU A 77 26.02 -2.45 11.59
CA GLU A 77 26.03 -3.00 12.96
C GLU A 77 25.73 -1.89 13.98
#